data_AF-A0A1R2CYX9-F1
#
_entry.id   AF-A0A1R2CYX9-F1
#
_cell.length_a   1.000
_cell.length_b   1.000
_cell.length_c   1.000
_cell.angle_alpha   90.00
_cell.angle_beta   90.00
_cell.angle_gamma   90.00
#
_symmetry.space_group_name_H-M   'P 1'
#
loop_
_entity.id
_entity.type
_entity.pdbx_description
1 polymer ?
#
loop_
_entity_poly.entity_id
_entity_poly.type
_entity_poly.pdbx_seq_one_letter_code
_entity_poly.pdbx_strand_id
1 'polypeptide(L)'
;MEESLEEALRLKAKELRNTLIDLKKHDFDINVEKLKANLPKRKRCIICTLKIPCKHFKNVKEIPKISVHTSEEKLVKDTEEIIDFSQFVPNFPKETKKIGFTVNYRGRELKYYIDPHIRTTSLPNERRFNLLCTIEAYREEKLQEELKKLEKARDEEQKIIQEKQQSEENKKKYQIKQKERLLKYREDMKGKREQLRNLIDLEDKQKKMKEKKLQRYYDMQKKTLADYNQKKSLNDTTDEVVGKELEGISLPI
;
A
#
# COMPACT_ATOMS: atom_id res chain seq x y z
N MET A 1 -19.07 -15.92 -9.62
CA MET A 1 -17.65 -16.22 -9.32
C MET A 1 -16.93 -15.07 -8.65
N GLU A 2 -17.26 -13.80 -8.93
CA GLU A 2 -16.61 -12.64 -8.30
C GLU A 2 -16.98 -12.45 -6.82
N GLU A 3 -18.23 -12.75 -6.43
CA GLU A 3 -18.71 -12.67 -5.02
C GLU A 3 -17.92 -13.58 -4.06
N SER A 4 -17.46 -14.74 -4.54
CA SER A 4 -16.67 -15.69 -3.74
C SER A 4 -15.24 -15.20 -3.47
N LEU A 5 -14.67 -14.40 -4.38
CA LEU A 5 -13.34 -13.83 -4.20
C LEU A 5 -13.37 -12.68 -3.17
N GLU A 6 -14.41 -11.85 -3.22
CA GLU A 6 -14.57 -10.72 -2.31
C GLU A 6 -14.79 -11.17 -0.87
N GLU A 7 -15.59 -12.23 -0.65
CA GLU A 7 -15.75 -12.85 0.67
C GLU A 7 -14.46 -13.47 1.20
N ALA A 8 -13.71 -14.18 0.35
CA ALA A 8 -12.42 -14.75 0.73
C ALA A 8 -11.39 -13.67 1.12
N LEU A 9 -11.35 -12.55 0.38
CA LEU A 9 -10.49 -11.41 0.70
C LEU A 9 -10.90 -10.73 2.01
N ARG A 10 -12.21 -10.63 2.29
CA ARG A 10 -12.72 -10.05 3.54
C ARG A 10 -12.37 -10.91 4.75
N LEU A 11 -12.45 -12.24 4.63
CA LEU A 11 -12.03 -13.16 5.68
C LEU A 11 -10.52 -13.07 5.94
N LYS A 12 -9.70 -13.07 4.89
CA LYS A 12 -8.24 -12.90 5.01
C LYS A 12 -7.85 -11.57 5.62
N ALA A 13 -8.53 -10.48 5.26
CA ALA A 13 -8.31 -9.17 5.87
C ALA A 13 -8.66 -9.16 7.38
N LYS A 14 -9.70 -9.90 7.80
CA LYS A 14 -10.07 -10.05 9.22
C LYS A 14 -9.05 -10.89 9.98
N GLU A 15 -8.58 -11.98 9.39
CA GLU A 15 -7.50 -12.81 9.96
C GLU A 15 -6.22 -11.99 10.17
N LEU A 16 -5.78 -11.24 9.17
CA LEU A 16 -4.60 -10.38 9.26
C LEU A 16 -4.73 -9.30 10.33
N ARG A 17 -5.93 -8.72 10.50
CA ARG A 17 -6.15 -7.75 11.58
C ARG A 17 -6.04 -8.40 12.95
N ASN A 18 -6.58 -9.61 13.11
CA ASN A 18 -6.51 -10.33 14.38
C ASN A 18 -5.06 -10.73 14.71
N THR A 19 -4.31 -11.26 13.74
CA THR A 19 -2.89 -11.63 13.97
C THR A 19 -2.04 -10.42 14.33
N LEU A 20 -2.27 -9.25 13.71
CA LEU A 20 -1.58 -8.02 14.08
C LEU A 20 -1.93 -7.54 15.50
N ILE A 21 -3.17 -7.73 15.94
CA ILE A 21 -3.58 -7.40 17.31
C ILE A 21 -2.90 -8.34 18.31
N ASP A 22 -2.84 -9.63 18.00
CA ASP A 22 -2.24 -10.63 18.88
C ASP A 22 -0.72 -10.46 18.98
N LEU A 23 -0.04 -10.14 17.87
CA LEU A 23 1.38 -9.77 17.88
C LEU A 23 1.63 -8.53 18.75
N LYS A 24 0.80 -7.49 18.61
CA LYS A 24 0.92 -6.29 19.46
C LYS A 24 0.74 -6.61 20.94
N LYS A 25 -0.24 -7.45 21.30
CA LYS A 25 -0.44 -7.89 22.70
C LYS A 25 0.78 -8.63 23.22
N HIS A 26 1.31 -9.56 22.43
CA HIS A 26 2.51 -10.31 22.78
C HIS A 26 3.73 -9.40 22.99
N ASP A 27 3.93 -8.41 22.12
CA ASP A 27 4.99 -7.40 22.29
C ASP A 27 4.80 -6.57 23.56
N PHE A 28 3.56 -6.20 23.90
CA PHE A 28 3.26 -5.51 25.15
C PHE A 28 3.56 -6.39 26.36
N ASP A 29 3.18 -7.67 26.34
CA ASP A 29 3.43 -8.60 27.43
C ASP A 29 4.93 -8.79 27.67
N ILE A 30 5.72 -9.00 26.61
CA ILE A 30 7.19 -9.08 26.69
C ILE A 30 7.77 -7.79 27.29
N ASN A 31 7.31 -6.63 26.83
CA ASN A 31 7.82 -5.35 27.33
C ASN A 31 7.45 -5.11 28.80
N VAL A 32 6.26 -5.53 29.22
CA VAL A 32 5.83 -5.49 30.62
C VAL A 32 6.69 -6.43 31.46
N GLU A 33 6.99 -7.64 31.00
CA GLU A 33 7.89 -8.57 31.70
C GLU A 33 9.31 -8.03 31.82
N LYS A 34 9.88 -7.49 30.73
CA LYS A 34 11.18 -6.81 30.73
C LYS A 34 11.20 -5.64 31.70
N LEU A 35 10.13 -4.84 31.77
CA LEU A 35 10.01 -3.75 32.72
C LEU A 35 9.98 -4.27 34.17
N LYS A 36 9.14 -5.28 34.45
CA LYS A 36 9.03 -5.92 35.78
C LYS A 36 10.36 -6.51 36.25
N ALA A 37 11.17 -7.07 35.34
CA ALA A 37 12.50 -7.59 35.67
C ALA A 37 13.55 -6.48 35.94
N ASN A 38 13.38 -5.30 35.34
CA ASN A 38 14.30 -4.17 35.50
C ASN A 38 13.96 -3.26 36.70
N LEU A 39 12.71 -3.22 37.14
CA LEU A 39 12.28 -2.42 38.30
C LEU A 39 13.04 -2.76 39.60
N PRO A 40 13.29 -4.04 39.96
CA PRO A 40 14.09 -4.41 41.13
C PRO A 40 15.54 -3.92 41.05
N LYS A 41 16.16 -3.96 39.86
CA LYS A 41 17.52 -3.44 39.62
C LYS A 41 17.61 -1.93 39.93
N ARG A 42 16.52 -1.20 39.69
CA ARG A 42 16.40 0.24 39.97
C ARG A 42 15.85 0.57 41.37
N LYS A 43 15.74 -0.42 42.27
CA LYS A 43 15.18 -0.28 43.63
C LYS A 43 13.73 0.28 43.64
N ARG A 44 12.93 -0.10 42.64
CA ARG A 44 11.52 0.28 42.51
C ARG A 44 10.61 -0.94 42.66
N CYS A 45 9.41 -0.70 43.17
CA CYS A 45 8.39 -1.73 43.38
C CYS A 45 7.81 -2.21 42.04
N ILE A 46 7.65 -3.53 41.88
CA ILE A 46 7.07 -4.14 40.67
C ILE A 46 5.57 -3.81 40.52
N ILE A 47 4.85 -3.64 41.64
CA ILE A 47 3.40 -3.41 41.66
C ILE A 47 3.07 -1.95 41.38
N CYS A 48 3.68 -1.01 42.13
CA CYS A 48 3.33 0.40 42.06
C CYS A 48 4.40 1.29 41.41
N THR A 49 5.53 0.74 40.95
CA THR A 49 6.64 1.46 40.27
C THR A 49 7.36 2.55 41.09
N LEU A 50 6.92 2.81 42.32
CA LEU A 50 7.54 3.77 43.25
C LEU A 50 8.87 3.23 43.83
N LYS A 51 9.74 4.15 44.28
CA LYS A 51 10.98 3.80 44.99
C LYS A 51 10.65 3.17 46.35
N ILE A 52 11.38 2.12 46.72
CA ILE A 52 11.21 1.43 48.02
C ILE A 52 11.89 2.24 49.14
N PRO A 53 11.32 2.30 50.36
CA PRO A 53 10.15 1.55 50.85
C PRO A 53 8.80 2.08 50.36
N CYS A 54 7.88 1.17 50.03
CA CYS A 54 6.49 1.51 49.67
C CYS A 54 5.51 0.59 50.43
N LYS A 55 4.19 0.80 50.26
CA LYS A 55 3.16 -0.03 50.91
C LYS A 55 3.27 -1.54 50.62
N HIS A 56 3.91 -1.91 49.50
CA HIS A 56 4.01 -3.30 49.05
C HIS A 56 5.28 -4.01 49.53
N PHE A 57 6.42 -3.30 49.55
CA PHE A 57 7.71 -3.87 49.95
C PHE A 57 8.42 -2.90 50.87
N LYS A 58 8.83 -3.41 52.04
CA LYS A 58 9.62 -2.62 53.01
C LYS A 58 11.09 -2.66 52.65
N ASN A 59 11.58 -3.79 52.13
CA ASN A 59 12.97 -3.98 51.74
C ASN A 59 13.13 -4.46 50.30
N VAL A 60 14.26 -4.10 49.67
CA VAL A 60 14.59 -4.51 48.29
C VAL A 60 14.80 -6.03 48.17
N LYS A 61 15.15 -6.71 49.27
CA LYS A 61 15.36 -8.16 49.32
C LYS A 61 14.05 -8.98 49.26
N GLU A 62 12.92 -8.36 49.59
CA GLU A 62 11.59 -9.01 49.57
C GLU A 62 10.99 -9.04 48.16
N ILE A 63 11.60 -8.34 47.19
CA ILE A 63 11.10 -8.30 45.82
C ILE A 63 11.43 -9.64 45.13
N PRO A 64 10.44 -10.33 44.54
CA PRO A 64 10.70 -11.56 43.79
C PRO A 64 11.61 -11.27 42.60
N LYS A 65 12.69 -12.04 42.49
CA LYS A 65 13.60 -11.99 41.33
C LYS A 65 12.93 -12.75 40.19
N ILE A 66 12.22 -12.02 39.34
CA ILE A 66 11.64 -12.58 38.12
C ILE A 66 12.79 -12.72 37.11
N SER A 67 13.29 -13.94 36.91
CA SER A 67 14.15 -14.26 35.77
C SER A 67 13.26 -14.40 34.56
N VAL A 68 13.38 -13.48 33.60
CA VAL A 68 12.72 -13.60 32.31
C VAL A 68 13.39 -14.78 31.58
N HIS A 69 12.71 -15.93 31.53
CA HIS A 69 13.07 -16.99 30.60
C HIS A 69 12.54 -16.62 29.22
N THR A 70 13.12 -15.59 28.61
CA THR A 70 13.02 -15.40 27.17
C THR A 70 13.77 -16.54 26.52
N SER A 71 13.03 -17.47 25.91
CA SER A 71 13.54 -18.62 25.14
C SER A 71 14.49 -18.21 24.00
N GLU A 72 14.63 -16.92 23.70
CA GLU A 72 15.53 -16.36 22.70
C GLU A 72 16.96 -16.11 23.21
N GLU A 73 17.20 -16.06 24.53
CA GLU A 73 18.57 -15.89 25.08
C GLU A 73 19.34 -17.22 25.21
N LYS A 74 18.71 -18.37 24.96
CA LYS A 74 19.40 -19.68 25.02
C LYS A 74 20.30 -19.97 23.82
N LEU A 75 20.34 -19.10 22.79
CA LEU A 75 21.16 -19.37 21.60
C LEU A 75 22.54 -18.68 21.60
N VAL A 76 22.91 -17.93 22.64
CA VAL A 76 24.14 -17.09 22.61
C VAL A 76 25.01 -17.20 23.88
N LYS A 77 24.86 -18.25 24.70
CA LYS A 77 25.65 -18.40 25.94
C LYS A 77 26.44 -19.70 26.10
N ASP A 78 26.64 -20.46 25.02
CA ASP A 78 27.39 -21.72 25.08
C ASP A 78 28.82 -21.63 24.50
N THR A 79 29.39 -20.43 24.34
CA THR A 79 30.82 -20.27 24.00
C THR A 79 31.49 -19.20 24.86
N GLU A 80 31.46 -19.37 26.17
CA GLU A 80 32.50 -18.81 27.04
C GLU A 80 33.31 -19.98 27.60
N GLU A 81 34.07 -20.65 26.73
CA GLU A 81 35.28 -21.32 27.19
C GLU A 81 36.17 -20.24 27.78
N ILE A 82 36.37 -20.31 29.09
CA ILE A 82 37.31 -19.46 29.82
C ILE A 82 38.70 -19.82 29.29
N ILE A 83 39.16 -19.09 28.28
CA ILE A 83 40.53 -19.18 27.78
C ILE A 83 41.40 -18.58 28.90
N ASP A 84 42.10 -19.45 29.62
CA ASP A 84 43.11 -19.05 30.59
C ASP A 84 44.36 -18.57 29.83
N PHE A 85 44.42 -17.25 29.62
CA PHE A 85 45.52 -16.58 28.92
C PHE A 85 46.86 -16.68 29.65
N SER A 86 46.93 -17.27 30.85
CA SER A 86 48.18 -17.45 31.60
C SER A 86 49.21 -18.33 30.87
N GLN A 87 48.79 -19.20 29.96
CA GLN A 87 49.69 -20.06 29.18
C GLN A 87 50.38 -19.35 28.00
N PHE A 88 49.89 -18.19 27.59
CA PHE A 88 50.45 -17.42 26.46
C PHE A 88 51.34 -16.25 26.92
N VAL A 89 51.52 -16.06 28.23
CA VAL A 89 52.43 -15.03 28.76
C VAL A 89 53.85 -15.59 28.77
N PRO A 90 54.81 -14.98 28.05
CA PRO A 90 56.21 -15.40 28.10
C PRO A 90 56.72 -15.30 29.54
N ASN A 91 57.31 -16.38 30.07
CA ASN A 91 58.02 -16.36 31.34
C ASN A 91 59.22 -15.40 31.23
N PHE A 92 59.04 -14.15 31.69
CA PHE A 92 60.14 -13.20 31.77
C PHE A 92 61.11 -13.64 32.88
N PRO A 93 62.43 -13.65 32.62
CA PRO A 93 63.41 -13.97 33.63
C PRO A 93 63.31 -12.97 34.78
N LYS A 94 62.94 -13.48 35.96
CA LYS A 94 63.01 -12.73 37.21
C LYS A 94 64.49 -12.58 37.55
N GLU A 95 65.05 -11.41 37.24
CA GLU A 95 66.20 -10.75 37.89
C GLU A 95 67.00 -9.93 36.87
N THR A 96 66.49 -8.73 36.58
CA THR A 96 67.38 -7.63 36.19
C THR A 96 67.56 -6.75 37.42
N LYS A 97 68.82 -6.49 37.77
CA LYS A 97 69.22 -5.62 38.89
C LYS A 97 68.45 -4.29 38.75
N LYS A 98 67.56 -4.00 39.70
CA LYS A 98 66.78 -2.75 39.69
C LYS A 98 67.74 -1.58 39.79
N ILE A 99 67.90 -0.84 38.70
CA ILE A 99 68.66 0.42 38.70
C ILE A 99 67.75 1.47 39.35
N GLY A 100 68.04 1.77 40.61
CA GLY A 100 67.32 2.79 41.38
C GLY A 100 68.30 3.82 41.94
N PHE A 101 67.79 5.02 42.20
CA PHE A 101 68.53 6.05 42.93
C PHE A 101 67.73 6.45 44.18
N THR A 102 68.44 6.78 45.23
CA THR A 102 67.88 7.13 46.53
C THR A 102 67.95 8.64 46.71
N VAL A 103 66.83 9.26 47.07
CA VAL A 103 66.76 10.70 47.39
C VAL A 103 66.35 10.86 48.84
N ASN A 104 67.15 11.61 49.59
CA ASN A 104 66.83 11.96 50.98
C ASN A 104 66.17 13.34 51.01
N TYR A 105 64.92 13.39 51.49
CA TYR A 105 64.21 14.65 51.70
C TYR A 105 63.55 14.66 53.09
N ARG A 106 63.86 15.71 53.87
CA ARG A 106 63.36 15.89 55.26
C ARG A 106 63.53 14.66 56.16
N GLY A 107 64.68 14.01 56.08
CA GLY A 107 65.01 12.84 56.92
C GLY A 107 64.29 11.55 56.55
N ARG A 108 63.52 11.52 55.44
CA ARG A 108 62.95 10.29 54.89
C ARG A 108 63.70 9.89 53.62
N GLU A 109 64.17 8.66 53.60
CA GLU A 109 64.80 8.06 52.42
C GLU A 109 63.72 7.53 51.47
N LEU A 110 63.62 8.13 50.29
CA LEU A 110 62.71 7.70 49.23
C LEU A 110 63.52 6.99 48.15
N LYS A 111 63.22 5.70 47.94
CA LYS A 111 63.85 4.86 46.91
C LYS A 111 62.99 4.84 45.67
N TYR A 112 63.52 5.39 44.57
CA TYR A 112 62.85 5.35 43.28
C TYR A 112 63.48 4.25 42.42
N TYR A 113 62.65 3.32 41.95
CA TYR A 113 63.07 2.25 41.05
C TYR A 113 62.62 2.58 39.65
N ILE A 114 63.55 2.61 38.70
CA ILE A 114 63.23 2.72 37.28
C ILE A 114 63.15 1.30 36.73
N ASP A 115 62.01 0.96 36.13
CA ASP A 115 61.86 -0.31 35.42
C ASP A 115 62.73 -0.28 34.14
N PRO A 116 63.73 -1.18 34.01
CA PRO A 116 64.62 -1.24 32.86
C PRO A 116 63.89 -1.44 31.53
N HIS A 117 62.68 -2.03 31.54
CA HIS A 117 61.89 -2.28 30.34
C HIS A 117 61.19 -1.04 29.78
N ILE A 118 61.07 0.04 30.55
CA ILE A 118 60.42 1.27 30.09
C ILE A 118 61.34 2.08 29.16
N ARG A 119 62.67 1.90 29.22
CA ARG A 119 63.63 2.71 28.45
C ARG A 119 64.02 2.15 27.08
N THR A 120 63.76 0.87 26.77
CA THR A 120 64.28 0.25 25.54
C THR A 120 63.35 0.29 24.32
N THR A 121 62.15 0.86 24.39
CA THR A 121 61.27 0.93 23.21
C THR A 121 60.63 2.31 23.04
N SER A 122 61.43 3.29 22.61
CA SER A 122 60.93 4.54 22.03
C SER A 122 60.37 4.35 20.60
N LEU A 123 60.63 3.18 19.99
CA LEU A 123 60.10 2.76 18.70
C LEU A 123 59.22 1.51 18.89
N PRO A 124 58.10 1.37 18.15
CA PRO A 124 57.29 0.16 18.23
C PRO A 124 58.17 -1.04 17.84
N ASN A 125 58.30 -2.00 18.76
CA ASN A 125 58.89 -3.29 18.47
C ASN A 125 58.18 -3.87 17.21
N GLU A 126 58.91 -4.41 16.24
CA GLU A 126 58.39 -4.82 14.91
C GLU A 126 57.15 -5.74 15.02
N ARG A 127 57.14 -6.61 16.04
CA ARG A 127 55.99 -7.45 16.40
C ARG A 127 54.74 -6.66 16.80
N ARG A 128 54.92 -5.56 17.56
CA ARG A 128 53.84 -4.66 17.98
C ARG A 128 53.30 -3.87 16.80
N PHE A 129 54.16 -3.43 15.89
CA PHE A 129 53.75 -2.78 14.65
C PHE A 129 52.91 -3.72 13.78
N ASN A 130 53.40 -4.94 13.54
CA ASN A 130 52.65 -5.95 12.79
C ASN A 130 51.29 -6.27 13.41
N LEU A 131 51.23 -6.38 14.75
CA LEU A 131 49.97 -6.57 15.46
C LEU A 131 49.00 -5.40 15.24
N LEU A 132 49.48 -4.15 15.32
CA LEU A 132 48.64 -2.97 15.05
C LEU A 132 48.13 -2.97 13.61
N CYS A 133 48.97 -3.29 12.63
CA CYS A 133 48.54 -3.40 11.23
C CYS A 133 47.45 -4.47 11.04
N THR A 134 47.56 -5.63 11.70
CA THR A 134 46.50 -6.65 11.61
C THR A 134 45.18 -6.20 12.26
N ILE A 135 45.25 -5.44 13.37
CA ILE A 135 44.07 -4.88 14.03
C ILE A 135 43.41 -3.82 13.14
N GLU A 136 44.20 -2.96 12.49
CA GLU A 136 43.71 -1.94 11.57
C GLU A 136 43.07 -2.58 10.33
N ALA A 137 43.73 -3.55 9.70
CA ALA A 137 43.19 -4.28 8.56
C ALA A 137 41.84 -4.96 8.90
N TYR A 138 41.75 -5.62 10.06
CA TYR A 138 40.50 -6.24 10.51
C TYR A 138 39.37 -5.21 10.72
N ARG A 139 39.70 -4.03 11.26
CA ARG A 139 38.71 -2.95 11.45
C ARG A 139 38.25 -2.37 10.12
N GLU A 140 39.17 -2.15 9.18
CA GLU A 140 38.84 -1.68 7.84
C GLU A 140 37.95 -2.67 7.10
N GLU A 141 38.26 -3.97 7.17
CA GLU A 141 37.43 -5.03 6.58
C GLU A 141 36.03 -5.05 7.17
N LYS A 142 35.91 -5.00 8.51
CA LYS A 142 34.62 -4.88 9.21
C LYS A 142 33.81 -3.66 8.76
N LEU A 143 34.46 -2.50 8.63
CA LEU A 143 33.80 -1.27 8.16
C LEU A 143 33.36 -1.39 6.70
N GLN A 144 34.17 -2.01 5.83
CA GLN A 144 33.81 -2.27 4.45
C GLN A 144 32.63 -3.23 4.33
N GLU A 145 32.55 -4.26 5.17
CA GLU A 145 31.39 -5.16 5.22
C GLU A 145 30.10 -4.44 5.64
N GLU A 146 30.18 -3.56 6.64
CA GLU A 146 29.04 -2.75 7.07
C GLU A 146 28.60 -1.76 5.99
N LEU A 147 29.55 -1.09 5.32
CA LEU A 147 29.25 -0.22 4.17
C LEU A 147 28.58 -1.00 3.04
N LYS A 148 29.08 -2.20 2.69
CA LYS A 148 28.45 -3.07 1.69
C LYS A 148 27.03 -3.48 2.07
N LYS A 149 26.76 -3.72 3.36
CA LYS A 149 25.40 -4.01 3.85
C LYS A 149 24.47 -2.81 3.71
N LEU A 150 24.95 -1.61 4.05
CA LEU A 150 24.20 -0.37 3.89
C LEU A 150 23.91 -0.04 2.42
N GLU A 151 24.89 -0.24 1.53
CA GLU A 151 24.68 -0.05 0.09
C GLU A 151 23.64 -1.01 -0.48
N LYS A 152 23.70 -2.30 -0.10
CA LYS A 152 22.68 -3.28 -0.50
C LYS A 152 21.28 -2.88 -0.03
N ALA A 153 21.15 -2.47 1.24
CA ALA A 153 19.88 -2.01 1.78
C ALA A 153 19.34 -0.78 1.03
N ARG A 154 20.18 0.20 0.73
CA ARG A 154 19.82 1.39 -0.06
C ARG A 154 19.37 1.01 -1.48
N ASP A 155 20.07 0.10 -2.14
CA ASP A 155 19.75 -0.31 -3.51
C ASP A 155 18.44 -1.13 -3.54
N GLU A 156 18.16 -1.93 -2.52
CA GLU A 156 16.88 -2.62 -2.32
C GLU A 156 15.73 -1.62 -2.11
N GLU A 157 15.91 -0.60 -1.26
CA GLU A 157 14.92 0.47 -1.07
C GLU A 157 14.63 1.21 -2.39
N GLN A 158 15.67 1.53 -3.16
CA GLN A 158 15.50 2.17 -4.46
C GLN A 158 14.73 1.30 -5.45
N LYS A 159 14.99 -0.01 -5.50
CA LYS A 159 14.23 -0.95 -6.34
C LYS A 159 12.75 -0.98 -5.94
N ILE A 160 12.46 -1.04 -4.63
CA ILE A 160 11.08 -1.01 -4.13
C ILE A 160 10.37 0.29 -4.54
N ILE A 161 11.05 1.43 -4.47
CA ILE A 161 10.49 2.72 -4.90
C ILE A 161 10.20 2.72 -6.40
N GLN A 162 11.13 2.24 -7.22
CA GLN A 162 10.94 2.15 -8.67
C GLN A 162 9.79 1.21 -9.05
N GLU A 163 9.70 0.03 -8.43
CA GLU A 163 8.60 -0.91 -8.65
C GLU A 163 7.25 -0.30 -8.27
N LYS A 164 7.18 0.43 -7.16
CA LYS A 164 5.96 1.16 -6.76
C LYS A 164 5.58 2.20 -7.80
N GLN A 165 6.52 3.03 -8.25
CA GLN A 165 6.27 4.04 -9.29
C GLN A 165 5.77 3.40 -10.59
N GLN A 166 6.42 2.34 -11.07
CA GLN A 166 5.97 1.60 -12.26
C GLN A 166 4.57 1.00 -12.07
N SER A 167 4.27 0.44 -10.89
CA SER A 167 2.95 -0.10 -10.60
C SER A 167 1.86 0.98 -10.62
N GLU A 168 2.15 2.18 -10.13
CA GLU A 168 1.22 3.32 -10.16
C GLU A 168 1.00 3.85 -11.57
N GLU A 169 2.06 3.96 -12.38
CA GLU A 169 1.95 4.31 -13.78
C GLU A 169 1.09 3.31 -14.56
N ASN A 170 1.27 2.02 -14.32
CA ASN A 170 0.48 0.97 -14.94
C ASN A 170 -1.01 1.07 -14.55
N LYS A 171 -1.30 1.34 -13.27
CA LYS A 171 -2.67 1.61 -12.80
C LYS A 171 -3.28 2.84 -13.49
N LYS A 172 -2.53 3.93 -13.62
CA LYS A 172 -2.97 5.16 -14.31
C LYS A 172 -3.25 4.88 -15.80
N LYS A 173 -2.34 4.20 -16.50
CA LYS A 173 -2.51 3.80 -17.90
C LYS A 173 -3.76 2.93 -18.10
N TYR A 174 -3.99 1.99 -17.19
CA TYR A 174 -5.18 1.15 -17.21
C TYR A 174 -6.47 1.98 -17.05
N GLN A 175 -6.52 2.89 -16.08
CA GLN A 175 -7.67 3.77 -15.88
C GLN A 175 -7.94 4.67 -17.08
N ILE A 176 -6.90 5.22 -17.71
CA ILE A 176 -7.03 6.02 -18.94
C ILE A 176 -7.65 5.17 -20.05
N LYS A 177 -7.13 3.96 -20.29
CA LYS A 177 -7.68 3.04 -21.30
C LYS A 177 -9.14 2.68 -21.04
N GLN A 178 -9.53 2.47 -19.77
CA GLN A 178 -10.93 2.23 -19.43
C GLN A 178 -11.81 3.45 -19.73
N LYS A 179 -11.37 4.66 -19.38
CA LYS A 179 -12.09 5.90 -19.71
C LYS A 179 -12.24 6.09 -21.21
N GLU A 180 -11.18 5.86 -21.99
CA GLU A 180 -11.23 5.92 -23.46
C GLU A 180 -12.24 4.93 -24.04
N ARG A 181 -12.29 3.69 -23.55
CA ARG A 181 -13.28 2.68 -23.98
C ARG A 181 -14.71 3.14 -23.69
N LEU A 182 -14.95 3.71 -22.51
CA LEU A 182 -16.26 4.24 -22.14
C LEU A 182 -16.66 5.45 -22.99
N LEU A 183 -15.70 6.33 -23.33
CA LEU A 183 -15.93 7.46 -24.22
C LEU A 183 -16.29 7.00 -25.63
N LYS A 184 -15.51 6.07 -26.21
CA LYS A 184 -15.83 5.46 -27.52
C LYS A 184 -17.22 4.84 -27.54
N TYR A 185 -17.56 4.06 -26.51
CA TYR A 185 -18.89 3.48 -26.38
C TYR A 185 -20.00 4.55 -26.30
N ARG A 186 -19.78 5.65 -25.57
CA ARG A 186 -20.73 6.76 -25.51
C ARG A 186 -20.91 7.44 -26.87
N GLU A 187 -19.84 7.63 -27.63
CA GLU A 187 -19.87 8.21 -28.98
C GLU A 187 -20.62 7.29 -29.94
N ASP A 188 -20.33 5.99 -29.93
CA ASP A 188 -21.04 4.99 -30.74
C ASP A 188 -22.54 4.98 -30.43
N MET A 189 -22.91 5.07 -29.14
CA MET A 189 -24.31 5.13 -28.72
C MET A 189 -24.99 6.43 -29.14
N LYS A 190 -24.27 7.56 -29.19
CA LYS A 190 -24.81 8.81 -29.75
C LYS A 190 -25.06 8.66 -31.25
N GLY A 191 -24.10 8.10 -31.99
CA GLY A 191 -24.25 7.84 -33.43
C GLY A 191 -25.44 6.94 -33.74
N LYS A 192 -25.62 5.83 -33.00
CA LYS A 192 -26.81 4.96 -33.14
C LYS A 192 -28.12 5.67 -32.86
N ARG A 193 -28.16 6.54 -31.83
CA ARG A 193 -29.35 7.35 -31.52
C ARG A 193 -29.68 8.33 -32.64
N GLU A 194 -28.67 8.95 -33.26
CA GLU A 194 -28.87 9.84 -34.40
C GLU A 194 -29.38 9.09 -35.63
N GLN A 195 -28.83 7.92 -35.92
CA GLN A 195 -29.33 7.05 -36.99
C GLN A 195 -30.80 6.67 -36.78
N LEU A 196 -31.18 6.28 -35.56
CA LEU A 196 -32.58 5.97 -35.22
C LEU A 196 -33.49 7.18 -35.38
N ARG A 197 -33.06 8.37 -34.93
CA ARG A 197 -33.83 9.62 -35.14
C ARG A 197 -34.07 9.88 -36.62
N ASN A 198 -33.03 9.76 -37.45
CA ASN A 198 -33.15 9.97 -38.90
C ASN A 198 -34.13 8.97 -39.55
N LEU A 199 -34.13 7.70 -39.10
CA LEU A 199 -35.08 6.69 -39.58
C LEU A 199 -36.52 7.03 -39.19
N ILE A 200 -36.75 7.43 -37.94
CA ILE A 200 -38.08 7.87 -37.46
C ILE A 200 -38.57 9.07 -38.29
N ASP A 201 -37.71 10.07 -38.51
CA ASP A 201 -38.06 11.26 -39.30
C ASP A 201 -38.41 10.91 -40.76
N LEU A 202 -37.72 9.93 -41.35
CA LEU A 202 -38.03 9.42 -42.69
C LEU A 202 -39.37 8.68 -42.73
N GLU A 203 -39.63 7.80 -41.75
CA GLU A 203 -40.91 7.10 -41.62
C GLU A 203 -42.07 8.08 -41.46
N ASP A 204 -41.91 9.11 -40.62
CA ASP A 204 -42.93 10.13 -40.38
C ASP A 204 -43.19 10.97 -41.63
N LYS A 205 -42.16 11.31 -42.41
CA LYS A 205 -42.34 11.94 -43.73
C LYS A 205 -43.12 11.04 -44.68
N GLN A 206 -42.82 9.74 -44.72
CA GLN A 206 -43.55 8.79 -45.57
C GLN A 206 -45.01 8.66 -45.13
N LYS A 207 -45.28 8.57 -43.82
CA LYS A 207 -46.65 8.53 -43.27
C LYS A 207 -47.43 9.78 -43.65
N LYS A 208 -46.87 10.98 -43.44
CA LYS A 208 -47.48 12.25 -43.85
C LYS A 208 -47.77 12.30 -45.36
N MET A 209 -46.88 11.76 -46.20
CA MET A 209 -47.11 11.69 -47.64
C MET A 209 -48.23 10.70 -48.01
N LYS A 210 -48.32 9.55 -47.34
CA LYS A 210 -49.41 8.58 -47.52
C LYS A 210 -50.76 9.16 -47.06
N GLU A 211 -50.80 9.81 -45.90
CA GLU A 211 -51.99 10.50 -45.38
C GLU A 211 -52.46 11.60 -46.33
N LYS A 212 -51.57 12.45 -46.83
CA LYS A 212 -51.92 13.47 -47.83
C LYS A 212 -52.47 12.87 -49.13
N LYS A 213 -51.90 11.75 -49.61
CA LYS A 213 -52.43 11.04 -50.78
C LYS A 213 -53.82 10.48 -50.52
N LEU A 214 -54.03 9.86 -49.36
CA LEU A 214 -55.32 9.32 -48.94
C LEU A 214 -56.38 10.42 -48.81
N GLN A 215 -56.01 11.56 -48.21
CA GLN A 215 -56.90 12.72 -48.08
C GLN A 215 -57.30 13.27 -49.45
N ARG A 216 -56.33 13.44 -50.37
CA ARG A 216 -56.62 13.84 -51.77
C ARG A 216 -57.56 12.86 -52.47
N TYR A 217 -57.39 11.56 -52.25
CA TYR A 217 -58.26 10.54 -52.81
C TYR A 217 -59.71 10.70 -52.31
N TYR A 218 -59.91 10.86 -50.99
CA TYR A 218 -61.23 11.11 -50.43
C TYR A 218 -61.85 12.41 -50.93
N ASP A 219 -61.06 13.48 -51.07
CA ASP A 219 -61.55 14.76 -51.60
C ASP A 219 -61.97 14.64 -53.06
N MET A 220 -61.23 13.88 -53.89
CA MET A 220 -61.65 13.57 -55.25
C MET A 220 -62.94 12.75 -55.28
N GLN A 221 -63.06 11.70 -54.46
CA GLN A 221 -64.28 10.89 -54.40
C GLN A 221 -65.50 11.73 -53.99
N LYS A 222 -65.35 12.59 -52.98
CA LYS A 222 -66.41 13.52 -52.56
C LYS A 222 -66.82 14.46 -53.70
N LYS A 223 -65.87 15.01 -54.47
CA LYS A 223 -66.17 15.84 -55.65
C LYS A 223 -66.92 15.04 -56.72
N THR A 224 -66.45 13.84 -57.07
CA THR A 224 -67.14 13.01 -58.07
C THR A 224 -68.57 12.64 -57.65
N LEU A 225 -68.80 12.38 -56.35
CA LEU A 225 -70.14 12.14 -55.82
C LEU A 225 -71.02 13.39 -55.87
N ALA A 226 -70.46 14.56 -55.55
CA ALA A 226 -71.17 15.84 -55.67
C ALA A 226 -71.54 16.15 -57.12
N ASP A 227 -70.61 15.98 -58.06
CA ASP A 227 -70.84 16.17 -59.50
C ASP A 227 -71.90 15.20 -60.02
N TYR A 228 -71.87 13.93 -59.60
CA TYR A 228 -72.90 12.95 -59.94
C TYR A 228 -74.27 13.36 -59.41
N ASN A 229 -74.36 13.78 -58.13
CA ASN A 229 -75.61 14.22 -57.53
C ASN A 229 -76.16 15.48 -58.22
N GLN A 230 -75.30 16.44 -58.59
CA GLN A 230 -75.70 17.63 -59.35
C GLN A 230 -76.22 17.29 -60.75
N LYS A 231 -75.53 16.42 -61.49
CA LYS A 231 -75.98 15.93 -62.79
C LYS A 231 -77.30 15.17 -62.68
N LYS A 232 -77.46 14.35 -61.65
CA LYS A 232 -78.72 13.64 -61.37
C LYS A 232 -79.86 14.64 -61.12
N SER A 233 -79.66 15.65 -60.28
CA SER A 233 -80.69 16.68 -60.05
C SER A 233 -81.05 17.48 -61.30
N LEU A 234 -80.09 17.73 -62.20
CA LEU A 234 -80.34 18.41 -63.48
C LEU A 234 -81.16 17.53 -64.44
N ASN A 235 -80.84 16.24 -64.53
CA ASN A 235 -81.59 15.29 -65.35
C ASN A 235 -83.03 15.08 -64.82
N ASP A 236 -83.19 14.99 -63.50
CA ASP A 236 -84.51 14.88 -62.86
C ASP A 236 -85.36 16.14 -63.15
N THR A 237 -84.75 17.34 -63.22
CA THR A 237 -85.46 18.57 -63.63
C THR A 237 -85.75 18.66 -65.12
N THR A 238 -84.97 18.04 -66.01
CA THR A 238 -85.29 18.00 -67.45
C THR A 238 -86.39 16.99 -67.76
N ASP A 239 -86.45 15.88 -67.04
CA ASP A 239 -87.53 14.89 -67.19
C ASP A 239 -88.87 15.44 -66.68
N GLU A 240 -88.88 16.34 -65.68
CA GLU A 240 -90.09 17.09 -65.28
C GLU A 240 -90.57 18.13 -66.33
N VAL A 241 -89.67 18.64 -67.17
CA VAL A 241 -90.04 19.58 -68.26
C VAL A 241 -90.54 18.83 -69.49
N VAL A 242 -89.92 17.70 -69.85
CA VAL A 242 -90.41 16.84 -70.95
C VAL A 242 -91.75 16.17 -70.61
N GLY A 243 -91.99 15.87 -69.32
CA GLY A 243 -93.30 15.40 -68.85
C GLY A 243 -94.44 16.43 -68.99
N LYS A 244 -94.13 17.74 -69.02
CA LYS A 244 -95.12 18.81 -69.20
C LYS A 244 -95.34 19.22 -70.66
N GLU A 245 -94.43 18.91 -71.57
CA GLU A 245 -94.62 19.17 -73.01
C GLU A 245 -95.43 18.08 -73.73
N LEU A 246 -95.55 16.87 -73.15
CA LEU A 246 -96.33 15.77 -73.73
C LEU A 246 -97.82 15.73 -73.30
N GLU A 247 -98.25 16.56 -72.35
CA GLU A 247 -99.68 16.69 -72.00
C GLU A 247 -100.47 17.63 -72.95
N GLY A 248 -99.81 18.21 -73.96
CA GLY A 248 -100.40 19.21 -74.86
C GLY A 248 -100.84 18.74 -76.26
N ILE A 249 -100.61 17.48 -76.65
CA ILE A 249 -100.97 17.00 -78.00
C ILE A 249 -102.20 16.07 -77.90
N SER A 250 -103.38 16.67 -77.78
CA SER A 250 -104.63 16.00 -78.13
C SER A 250 -104.85 16.08 -79.64
N LEU A 251 -104.85 14.92 -80.29
CA LEU A 251 -105.28 14.78 -81.68
C LEU A 251 -106.82 14.89 -81.73
N PRO A 252 -107.40 15.74 -82.60
CA PRO A 252 -108.84 15.81 -82.78
C PRO A 252 -109.34 14.60 -83.59
N ILE A 253 -110.39 13.94 -83.09
CA ILE A 253 -111.32 13.10 -83.84
C ILE A 253 -112.48 13.97 -84.29
#